data_AF-A0A7C0VFZ9-F1
#
_entry.id   AF-A0A7C0VFZ9-F1
#
_cell.length_a   1.000
_cell.length_b   1.000
_cell.length_c   1.000
_cell.angle_alpha   90.00
_cell.angle_beta   90.00
_cell.angle_gamma   90.00
#
_symmetry.space_group_name_H-M   'P 1'
#
loop_
_entity.id
_entity.type
_entity.pdbx_description
1 polymer ?
#
loop_
_entity_poly.entity_id
_entity_poly.type
_entity_poly.pdbx_seq_one_letter_code
_entity_poly.pdbx_strand_id
1 'polypeptide(L)'
;MIKINKIFILGLVVIGLGLLGGHCSPPATQSPDKQQSDSSKITLPDIDISGSPDGIVPLPEEVHPLFKQTFAKYTKIIAPNGKPIHILAQDGWTNDQIKKARNVLEFLLTPVPGTIYGSRKEEVANMMANRKATLVLFNTVDDLKKALAGPLGEKTDLSMQDLRANECPAEGTEDYLNHITRDASLEEIWHLVHDNGVKLVLPEMIAEMRVANDLAAQKGWRAWPEDEPEEHPNEYFGVLLDNYYDLWTVKPKKYEGKPIKDEALPEGTSHFGRYFAGSRAKLKKLDPQGYALIEKFCPPFLTYTAELPASFRGTFSLQFDPQVIYTFKSRHLRNVKLTGHEDANLIGNDADNNLIGNAGNNFLQGGKGDDRFDGKEGIDCAVYSGKKEEYTL
;
A
#
# COMPACT_ATOMS: atom_id res chain seq x y z
N MET A 1 -8.22 -3.42 -10.53
CA MET A 1 -7.54 -3.49 -11.84
C MET A 1 -8.11 -2.59 -12.92
N ILE A 2 -7.39 -1.54 -13.29
CA ILE A 2 -7.37 -1.02 -14.66
C ILE A 2 -5.91 -0.72 -14.96
N LYS A 3 -5.28 -1.47 -15.87
CA LYS A 3 -4.00 -1.05 -16.44
C LYS A 3 -4.20 0.26 -17.18
N ILE A 4 -3.30 1.20 -16.99
CA ILE A 4 -3.32 2.52 -17.63
C ILE A 4 -3.31 2.44 -19.17
N ASN A 5 -2.91 1.31 -19.76
CA ASN A 5 -2.99 1.09 -21.20
C ASN A 5 -4.36 0.58 -21.71
N LYS A 6 -5.33 0.27 -20.83
CA LYS A 6 -6.67 -0.20 -21.22
C LYS A 6 -7.73 0.18 -20.18
N ILE A 7 -8.18 1.44 -20.20
CA ILE A 7 -9.42 1.82 -19.50
C ILE A 7 -10.60 1.25 -20.29
N PHE A 8 -11.23 0.20 -19.76
CA PHE A 8 -12.62 -0.12 -20.09
C PHE A 8 -13.55 0.30 -18.95
N ILE A 9 -14.60 1.00 -19.34
CA ILE A 9 -15.57 1.71 -18.52
C ILE A 9 -16.55 0.70 -17.91
N LEU A 10 -16.68 0.65 -16.58
CA LEU A 10 -17.82 -0.02 -15.95
C LEU A 10 -19.04 0.91 -15.95
N GLY A 11 -19.86 0.78 -16.99
CA GLY A 11 -21.28 1.12 -16.99
C GLY A 11 -22.11 -0.15 -16.77
N LEU A 12 -23.26 0.00 -16.13
CA LEU A 12 -24.22 -1.07 -15.79
C LEU A 12 -24.31 -2.22 -16.82
N VAL A 13 -24.28 -3.45 -16.29
CA VAL A 13 -24.64 -4.68 -17.00
C VAL A 13 -26.09 -4.60 -17.50
N VAL A 14 -26.26 -4.66 -18.82
CA VAL A 14 -27.47 -5.19 -19.48
C VAL A 14 -27.04 -6.39 -20.33
N ILE A 15 -27.62 -7.55 -20.03
CA ILE A 15 -27.32 -8.85 -20.62
C ILE A 15 -27.73 -8.88 -22.10
N GLY A 16 -26.84 -9.33 -22.97
CA GLY A 16 -27.15 -9.67 -24.36
C GLY A 16 -26.21 -10.76 -24.88
N LEU A 17 -26.74 -11.98 -25.05
CA LEU A 17 -26.04 -13.13 -25.64
C LEU A 17 -25.62 -12.87 -27.10
N GLY A 18 -24.44 -13.35 -27.48
CA GLY A 18 -24.02 -13.49 -28.88
C GLY A 18 -22.79 -14.38 -29.04
N LEU A 19 -22.99 -15.55 -29.64
CA LEU A 19 -21.98 -16.58 -29.96
C LEU A 19 -21.10 -16.18 -31.17
N LEU A 20 -19.84 -16.64 -31.17
CA LEU A 20 -19.11 -17.39 -32.24
C LEU A 20 -17.63 -16.96 -32.44
N GLY A 21 -16.73 -17.95 -32.39
CA GLY A 21 -15.80 -18.20 -33.52
C GLY A 21 -14.31 -17.79 -33.41
N GLY A 22 -13.47 -18.72 -32.90
CA GLY A 22 -12.22 -19.23 -33.51
C GLY A 22 -11.07 -18.30 -33.92
N HIS A 23 -9.87 -18.55 -33.39
CA HIS A 23 -8.74 -19.22 -34.07
C HIS A 23 -7.43 -19.09 -33.25
N CYS A 24 -6.78 -20.23 -32.97
CA CYS A 24 -5.45 -20.30 -32.39
C CYS A 24 -4.37 -19.93 -33.42
N SER A 25 -3.34 -19.20 -33.00
CA SER A 25 -2.03 -19.17 -33.65
C SER A 25 -0.93 -19.18 -32.58
N PRO A 26 0.18 -19.91 -32.76
CA PRO A 26 1.19 -20.14 -31.74
C PRO A 26 2.12 -18.94 -31.51
N PRO A 27 2.80 -18.84 -30.36
CA PRO A 27 3.54 -17.64 -29.96
C PRO A 27 4.89 -17.52 -30.68
N ALA A 28 5.16 -16.33 -31.21
CA ALA A 28 6.48 -15.93 -31.69
C ALA A 28 7.39 -15.57 -30.49
N THR A 29 8.58 -16.16 -30.46
CA THR A 29 9.66 -15.87 -29.52
C THR A 29 10.16 -14.44 -29.68
N GLN A 30 9.95 -13.59 -28.67
CA GLN A 30 10.57 -12.25 -28.61
C GLN A 30 11.88 -12.30 -27.83
N SER A 31 12.93 -11.79 -28.47
CA SER A 31 14.26 -11.55 -27.89
C SER A 31 14.23 -10.32 -26.96
N PRO A 32 15.16 -10.19 -26.00
CA PRO A 32 15.09 -9.17 -24.96
C PRO A 32 15.23 -7.76 -25.53
N ASP A 33 14.25 -6.92 -25.18
CA ASP A 33 14.03 -5.57 -25.66
C ASP A 33 15.18 -4.63 -25.26
N LYS A 34 15.83 -4.01 -26.26
CA LYS A 34 16.69 -2.85 -26.03
C LYS A 34 15.77 -1.65 -25.86
N GLN A 35 15.63 -1.13 -24.64
CA GLN A 35 14.98 0.17 -24.41
C GLN A 35 15.71 1.27 -25.19
N GLN A 36 15.17 1.64 -26.35
CA GLN A 36 15.54 2.83 -27.07
C GLN A 36 14.74 3.98 -26.45
N SER A 37 15.42 4.95 -25.83
CA SER A 37 14.74 6.11 -25.23
C SER A 37 14.02 6.90 -26.32
N ASP A 38 12.69 6.87 -26.31
CA ASP A 38 11.87 7.71 -27.17
C ASP A 38 12.02 9.17 -26.71
N SER A 39 12.87 9.94 -27.38
CA SER A 39 13.14 11.35 -27.08
C SER A 39 11.92 12.27 -27.22
N SER A 40 10.77 11.74 -27.64
CA SER A 40 9.52 12.50 -27.74
C SER A 40 8.69 12.50 -26.45
N LYS A 41 8.98 11.61 -25.49
CA LYS A 41 8.21 11.50 -24.24
C LYS A 41 8.57 12.59 -23.24
N ILE A 42 7.54 13.12 -22.57
CA ILE A 42 7.67 14.09 -21.47
C ILE A 42 8.12 13.35 -20.22
N THR A 43 9.16 13.89 -19.57
CA THR A 43 9.79 13.27 -18.39
C THR A 43 9.66 14.19 -17.17
N LEU A 44 9.74 13.61 -15.97
CA LEU A 44 9.91 14.39 -14.74
C LEU A 44 11.38 14.80 -14.58
N PRO A 45 11.67 16.06 -14.19
CA PRO A 45 13.02 16.42 -13.76
C PRO A 45 13.35 15.74 -12.43
N ASP A 46 14.62 15.81 -12.01
CA ASP A 46 14.94 15.49 -10.62
C ASP A 46 14.41 16.59 -9.71
N ILE A 47 13.42 16.26 -8.89
CA ILE A 47 12.77 17.17 -7.96
C ILE A 47 13.37 16.94 -6.57
N ASP A 48 13.99 17.98 -6.01
CA ASP A 48 14.53 17.94 -4.66
C ASP A 48 13.41 18.01 -3.62
N ILE A 49 13.45 17.09 -2.65
CA ILE A 49 12.50 17.01 -1.54
C ILE A 49 13.18 17.23 -0.18
N SER A 50 14.52 17.38 -0.16
CA SER A 50 15.31 17.44 1.07
C SER A 50 15.04 18.70 1.90
N GLY A 51 14.56 19.76 1.27
CA GLY A 51 14.15 20.99 1.95
C GLY A 51 12.81 20.90 2.69
N SER A 52 12.02 19.83 2.50
CA SER A 52 10.77 19.64 3.23
C SER A 52 10.95 18.67 4.40
N PRO A 53 10.53 19.02 5.63
CA PRO A 53 10.65 18.14 6.81
C PRO A 53 9.96 16.78 6.64
N ASP A 54 8.90 16.72 5.85
CA ASP A 54 8.17 15.49 5.54
C ASP A 54 8.51 14.91 4.16
N GLY A 55 9.44 15.53 3.43
CA GLY A 55 9.83 15.14 2.07
C GLY A 55 8.72 15.31 1.04
N ILE A 56 7.68 16.09 1.32
CA ILE A 56 6.59 16.40 0.39
C ILE A 56 6.72 17.87 -0.02
N VAL A 57 6.74 18.13 -1.32
CA VAL A 57 6.89 19.47 -1.89
C VAL A 57 5.76 19.77 -2.88
N PRO A 58 5.38 21.05 -3.10
CA PRO A 58 4.59 21.42 -4.26
C PRO A 58 5.37 21.10 -5.54
N LEU A 59 4.68 20.85 -6.66
CA LEU A 59 5.36 20.65 -7.94
C LEU A 59 6.12 21.92 -8.35
N PRO A 60 7.46 21.84 -8.59
CA PRO A 60 8.26 22.99 -9.00
C PRO A 60 7.84 23.59 -10.35
N GLU A 61 8.24 24.83 -10.61
CA GLU A 61 7.83 25.56 -11.82
C GLU A 61 8.35 24.94 -13.12
N GLU A 62 9.55 24.36 -13.07
CA GLU A 62 10.21 23.65 -14.17
C GLU A 62 9.51 22.34 -14.57
N VAL A 63 8.61 21.82 -13.73
CA VAL A 63 7.82 20.63 -14.07
C VAL A 63 6.88 20.95 -15.23
N HIS A 64 6.91 20.09 -16.25
CA HIS A 64 6.11 20.26 -17.45
C HIS A 64 4.62 20.47 -17.13
N PRO A 65 3.93 21.43 -17.78
CA PRO A 65 2.54 21.79 -17.47
C PRO A 65 1.55 20.62 -17.47
N LEU A 66 1.80 19.58 -18.28
CA LEU A 66 0.99 18.35 -18.30
C LEU A 66 0.84 17.72 -16.90
N PHE A 67 1.90 17.69 -16.09
CA PHE A 67 1.82 17.18 -14.72
C PHE A 67 1.10 18.17 -13.81
N LYS A 68 1.44 19.46 -13.90
CA LYS A 68 0.86 20.53 -13.06
C LYS A 68 -0.65 20.74 -13.27
N GLN A 69 -1.19 20.34 -14.42
CA GLN A 69 -2.63 20.34 -14.68
C GLN A 69 -3.39 19.25 -13.93
N THR A 70 -2.69 18.18 -13.53
CA THR A 70 -3.29 17.01 -12.88
C THR A 70 -2.94 16.95 -11.40
N PHE A 71 -1.67 17.20 -11.07
CA PHE A 71 -1.10 17.02 -9.74
C PHE A 71 -0.60 18.36 -9.18
N ALA A 72 -0.53 18.44 -7.85
CA ALA A 72 -0.10 19.62 -7.12
C ALA A 72 1.12 19.36 -6.23
N LYS A 73 1.27 18.13 -5.72
CA LYS A 73 2.32 17.75 -4.76
C LYS A 73 3.16 16.60 -5.30
N TYR A 74 4.38 16.50 -4.79
CA TYR A 74 5.34 15.48 -5.16
C TYR A 74 6.12 14.96 -3.95
N THR A 75 6.40 13.67 -3.98
CA THR A 75 7.46 13.05 -3.17
C THR A 75 8.09 11.89 -3.95
N LYS A 76 9.12 11.27 -3.39
CA LYS A 76 9.81 10.14 -4.02
C LYS A 76 10.38 9.21 -2.96
N ILE A 77 10.63 7.98 -3.36
CA ILE A 77 11.57 7.09 -2.68
C ILE A 77 12.80 6.92 -3.57
N ILE A 78 13.97 6.73 -2.98
CA ILE A 78 15.21 6.48 -3.72
C ILE A 78 15.51 5.00 -3.65
N ALA A 79 15.55 4.32 -4.80
CA ALA A 79 15.94 2.93 -4.88
C ALA A 79 17.46 2.77 -4.63
N PRO A 80 17.95 1.55 -4.30
CA PRO A 80 19.38 1.31 -4.04
C PRO A 80 20.33 1.74 -5.17
N ASN A 81 19.85 1.76 -6.42
CA ASN A 81 20.59 2.27 -7.58
C ASN A 81 20.64 3.81 -7.70
N GLY A 82 20.14 4.54 -6.70
CA GLY A 82 20.13 6.00 -6.64
C GLY A 82 19.05 6.68 -7.47
N LYS A 83 18.18 5.91 -8.16
CA LYS A 83 17.12 6.46 -9.00
C LYS A 83 15.80 6.59 -8.25
N PRO A 84 14.95 7.57 -8.60
CA PRO A 84 13.67 7.77 -7.95
C PRO A 84 12.62 6.75 -8.39
N ILE A 85 11.73 6.41 -7.47
CA ILE A 85 10.37 5.95 -7.77
C ILE A 85 9.45 7.08 -7.32
N HIS A 86 8.66 7.60 -8.26
CA HIS A 86 7.98 8.88 -8.11
C HIS A 86 6.61 8.70 -7.44
N ILE A 87 6.17 9.71 -6.68
CA ILE A 87 4.82 9.80 -6.16
C ILE A 87 4.29 11.21 -6.48
N LEU A 88 3.23 11.27 -7.29
CA LEU A 88 2.55 12.51 -7.67
C LEU A 88 1.17 12.54 -7.03
N ALA A 89 0.78 13.65 -6.43
CA ALA A 89 -0.50 13.75 -5.73
C ALA A 89 -1.31 14.98 -6.13
N GLN A 90 -2.62 14.80 -6.22
CA GLN A 90 -3.55 15.91 -6.34
C GLN A 90 -3.62 16.71 -5.03
N ASP A 91 -4.17 17.92 -5.12
CA ASP A 91 -4.26 18.88 -4.02
C ASP A 91 -5.10 18.41 -2.82
N GLY A 92 -6.11 17.58 -3.06
CA GLY A 92 -7.01 17.03 -2.04
C GLY A 92 -6.37 15.98 -1.13
N TRP A 93 -5.15 15.50 -1.44
CA TRP A 93 -4.41 14.59 -0.59
C TRP A 93 -3.73 15.33 0.56
N THR A 94 -4.02 14.90 1.79
CA THR A 94 -3.30 15.39 2.98
C THR A 94 -1.86 14.87 3.00
N ASN A 95 -0.96 15.57 3.68
CA ASN A 95 0.43 15.11 3.81
C ASN A 95 0.52 13.78 4.59
N ASP A 96 -0.37 13.54 5.56
CA ASP A 96 -0.41 12.27 6.29
C ASP A 96 -0.77 11.09 5.39
N GLN A 97 -1.72 11.26 4.46
CA GLN A 97 -2.03 10.22 3.47
C GLN A 97 -0.90 9.99 2.47
N ILE A 98 -0.23 11.06 2.01
CA ILE A 98 0.93 10.94 1.11
C ILE A 98 2.08 10.21 1.81
N LYS A 99 2.36 10.55 3.09
CA LYS A 99 3.34 9.84 3.92
C LYS A 99 2.97 8.36 4.08
N LYS A 100 1.70 8.05 4.39
CA LYS A 100 1.20 6.67 4.47
C LYS A 100 1.47 5.89 3.18
N ALA A 101 1.11 6.46 2.02
CA ALA A 101 1.35 5.83 0.72
C ALA A 101 2.86 5.59 0.47
N ARG A 102 3.71 6.59 0.76
CA ARG A 102 5.17 6.48 0.65
C ARG A 102 5.71 5.38 1.57
N ASN A 103 5.29 5.35 2.82
CA ASN A 103 5.71 4.36 3.82
C ASN A 103 5.33 2.93 3.43
N VAL A 104 4.13 2.73 2.86
CA VAL A 104 3.69 1.41 2.36
C VAL A 104 4.55 0.97 1.17
N LEU A 105 4.85 1.88 0.24
CA LEU A 105 5.74 1.58 -0.88
C LEU A 105 7.16 1.22 -0.41
N GLU A 106 7.73 2.00 0.51
CA GLU A 106 9.04 1.71 1.12
C GLU A 106 9.04 0.35 1.82
N PHE A 107 7.97 0.01 2.54
CA PHE A 107 7.82 -1.27 3.21
C PHE A 107 7.79 -2.46 2.23
N LEU A 108 7.06 -2.34 1.13
CA LEU A 108 7.00 -3.37 0.10
C LEU A 108 8.35 -3.55 -0.62
N LEU A 109 9.25 -2.56 -0.54
CA LEU A 109 10.57 -2.57 -1.17
C LEU A 109 11.74 -2.74 -0.20
N THR A 110 11.50 -2.69 1.10
CA THR A 110 12.52 -2.93 2.12
C THR A 110 12.84 -4.43 2.21
N PRO A 111 14.11 -4.85 2.05
CA PRO A 111 14.49 -6.25 2.12
C PRO A 111 14.10 -6.93 3.44
N VAL A 112 13.72 -8.20 3.35
CA VAL A 112 13.34 -9.03 4.49
C VAL A 112 14.31 -10.22 4.58
N PRO A 113 15.43 -10.10 5.33
CA PRO A 113 16.42 -11.16 5.44
C PRO A 113 15.80 -12.49 5.88
N GLY A 114 16.30 -13.60 5.32
CA GLY A 114 15.82 -14.95 5.63
C GLY A 114 14.56 -15.40 4.89
N THR A 115 13.87 -14.51 4.18
CA THR A 115 12.74 -14.87 3.31
C THR A 115 13.19 -15.21 1.88
N ILE A 116 12.41 -16.02 1.15
CA ILE A 116 12.78 -16.49 -0.20
C ILE A 116 12.75 -15.34 -1.22
N TYR A 117 11.69 -14.54 -1.21
CA TYR A 117 11.47 -13.44 -2.18
C TYR A 117 11.71 -12.07 -1.55
N GLY A 118 11.35 -11.89 -0.28
CA GLY A 118 11.48 -10.61 0.41
C GLY A 118 12.93 -10.17 0.58
N SER A 119 13.89 -11.11 0.62
CA SER A 119 15.32 -10.79 0.65
C SER A 119 15.85 -10.14 -0.64
N ARG A 120 15.11 -10.24 -1.75
CA ARG A 120 15.49 -9.73 -3.08
C ARG A 120 14.78 -8.44 -3.48
N LYS A 121 14.12 -7.75 -2.53
CA LYS A 121 13.38 -6.52 -2.81
C LYS A 121 14.24 -5.35 -3.31
N GLU A 122 15.56 -5.36 -3.12
CA GLU A 122 16.45 -4.37 -3.76
C GLU A 122 16.44 -4.50 -5.29
N GLU A 123 16.42 -5.73 -5.81
CA GLU A 123 16.33 -5.99 -7.25
C GLU A 123 15.00 -5.46 -7.81
N VAL A 124 13.91 -5.67 -7.05
CA VAL A 124 12.57 -5.16 -7.36
C VAL A 124 12.57 -3.62 -7.40
N ALA A 125 13.09 -2.96 -6.37
CA ALA A 125 13.16 -1.50 -6.29
C ALA A 125 13.99 -0.90 -7.43
N ASN A 126 15.15 -1.50 -7.74
CA ASN A 126 16.01 -1.06 -8.83
C ASN A 126 15.32 -1.18 -10.19
N MET A 127 14.59 -2.27 -10.43
CA MET A 127 13.81 -2.45 -11.65
C MET A 127 12.69 -1.41 -11.77
N MET A 128 11.96 -1.16 -10.69
CA MET A 128 10.91 -0.14 -10.65
C MET A 128 11.46 1.25 -10.99
N ALA A 129 12.57 1.64 -10.38
CA ALA A 129 13.19 2.94 -10.63
C ALA A 129 13.72 3.06 -12.08
N ASN A 130 14.29 1.97 -12.64
CA ASN A 130 14.71 1.94 -14.05
C ASN A 130 13.52 2.12 -15.02
N ARG A 131 12.33 1.66 -14.62
CA ARG A 131 11.09 1.78 -15.39
C ARG A 131 10.31 3.07 -15.12
N LYS A 132 10.85 3.98 -14.30
CA LYS A 132 10.17 5.23 -13.90
C LYS A 132 8.79 4.94 -13.31
N ALA A 133 8.73 3.89 -12.48
CA ALA A 133 7.53 3.55 -11.73
C ALA A 133 7.03 4.78 -10.96
N THR A 134 5.73 5.06 -11.06
CA THR A 134 5.13 6.27 -10.49
C THR A 134 3.80 5.93 -9.85
N LEU A 135 3.66 6.21 -8.55
CA LEU A 135 2.37 6.18 -7.89
C LEU A 135 1.66 7.51 -8.13
N VAL A 136 0.44 7.47 -8.67
CA VAL A 136 -0.37 8.68 -8.93
C VAL A 136 -1.59 8.71 -8.01
N LEU A 137 -1.67 9.73 -7.18
CA LEU A 137 -2.64 9.83 -6.10
C LEU A 137 -3.80 10.74 -6.52
N PHE A 138 -4.95 10.16 -6.86
CA PHE A 138 -6.13 10.88 -7.34
C PHE A 138 -7.14 11.14 -6.23
N ASN A 139 -7.82 12.28 -6.29
CA ASN A 139 -8.88 12.66 -5.36
C ASN A 139 -10.12 11.78 -5.57
N THR A 140 -10.47 11.51 -6.84
CA THR A 140 -11.67 10.75 -7.21
C THR A 140 -11.45 9.82 -8.40
N VAL A 141 -12.38 8.88 -8.60
CA VAL A 141 -12.43 8.01 -9.79
C VAL A 141 -12.63 8.80 -11.08
N ASP A 142 -13.34 9.93 -11.02
CA ASP A 142 -13.57 10.77 -12.20
C ASP A 142 -12.31 11.56 -12.59
N ASP A 143 -11.51 11.99 -11.61
CA ASP A 143 -10.20 12.61 -11.86
C ASP A 143 -9.24 11.62 -12.53
N LEU A 144 -9.19 10.39 -12.04
CA LEU A 144 -8.44 9.28 -12.65
C LEU A 144 -8.85 9.10 -14.11
N LYS A 145 -10.15 8.88 -14.37
CA LYS A 145 -10.67 8.67 -15.73
C LYS A 145 -10.32 9.83 -16.65
N LYS A 146 -10.46 11.07 -16.18
CA LYS A 146 -10.15 12.28 -16.96
C LYS A 146 -8.66 12.38 -17.28
N ALA A 147 -7.79 12.12 -16.30
CA ALA A 147 -6.34 12.21 -16.48
C ALA A 147 -5.83 11.16 -17.47
N LEU A 148 -6.33 9.93 -17.35
CA LEU A 148 -5.88 8.80 -18.15
C LEU A 148 -6.54 8.71 -19.55
N ALA A 149 -7.73 9.27 -19.74
CA ALA A 149 -8.27 9.53 -21.08
C ALA A 149 -7.55 10.68 -21.80
N GLY A 150 -6.76 11.46 -21.04
CA GLY A 150 -5.96 12.56 -21.53
C GLY A 150 -4.54 12.14 -21.92
N PRO A 151 -3.69 13.13 -22.26
CA PRO A 151 -2.34 12.88 -22.74
C PRO A 151 -1.36 12.35 -21.67
N LEU A 152 -1.78 12.18 -20.42
CA LEU A 152 -0.88 11.79 -19.32
C LEU A 152 -0.26 10.40 -19.56
N GLY A 153 -1.08 9.39 -19.86
CA GLY A 153 -0.60 8.03 -20.14
C GLY A 153 0.14 7.92 -21.48
N GLU A 154 -0.28 8.68 -22.49
CA GLU A 154 0.27 8.58 -23.84
C GLU A 154 1.55 9.39 -24.05
N LYS A 155 1.69 10.57 -23.42
CA LYS A 155 2.80 11.49 -23.71
C LYS A 155 3.93 11.44 -22.70
N THR A 156 3.74 10.78 -21.56
CA THR A 156 4.79 10.64 -20.55
C THR A 156 5.51 9.30 -20.68
N ASP A 157 6.69 9.21 -20.07
CA ASP A 157 7.48 7.98 -19.96
C ASP A 157 7.30 7.27 -18.61
N LEU A 158 6.26 7.66 -17.85
CA LEU A 158 6.01 7.13 -16.52
C LEU A 158 5.27 5.79 -16.60
N SER A 159 5.72 4.81 -15.81
CA SER A 159 4.97 3.58 -15.59
C SER A 159 4.09 3.75 -14.35
N MET A 160 2.85 4.16 -14.58
CA MET A 160 1.97 4.63 -13.51
C MET A 160 1.09 3.52 -12.89
N GLN A 161 0.72 3.70 -11.63
CA GLN A 161 -0.36 2.99 -10.92
C GLN A 161 -1.11 4.00 -10.06
N ASP A 162 -2.43 3.93 -10.01
CA ASP A 162 -3.22 4.84 -9.18
C ASP A 162 -3.46 4.32 -7.76
N LEU A 163 -3.68 5.29 -6.85
CA LEU A 163 -4.24 5.08 -5.53
C LEU A 163 -5.22 6.23 -5.25
N ARG A 164 -6.35 5.92 -4.62
CA ARG A 164 -7.46 6.86 -4.43
C ARG A 164 -7.52 7.40 -3.00
N ALA A 165 -7.88 8.67 -2.84
CA ALA A 165 -7.83 9.36 -1.54
C ALA A 165 -8.68 8.69 -0.45
N ASN A 166 -9.82 8.11 -0.83
CA ASN A 166 -10.71 7.39 0.07
C ASN A 166 -10.33 5.91 0.26
N GLU A 167 -9.11 5.52 -0.12
CA GLU A 167 -8.59 4.17 0.03
C GLU A 167 -7.26 4.11 0.80
N CYS A 168 -6.83 5.24 1.36
CA CYS A 168 -5.57 5.35 2.09
C CYS A 168 -5.76 6.12 3.40
N PRO A 169 -6.53 5.58 4.37
CA PRO A 169 -6.69 6.22 5.68
C PRO A 169 -5.35 6.18 6.43
N ALA A 170 -4.77 7.35 6.71
CA ALA A 170 -3.52 7.46 7.45
C ALA A 170 -3.71 7.19 8.95
N GLU A 171 -2.75 6.53 9.59
CA GLU A 171 -2.81 6.19 11.02
C GLU A 171 -3.11 7.43 11.88
N GLY A 172 -3.93 7.27 12.92
CA GLY A 172 -4.28 8.36 13.83
C GLY A 172 -5.30 9.37 13.30
N THR A 173 -5.67 9.32 12.03
CA THR A 173 -6.78 10.13 11.49
C THR A 173 -8.14 9.58 11.94
N GLU A 174 -9.18 10.44 11.92
CA GLU A 174 -10.55 10.02 12.25
C GLU A 174 -11.02 8.83 11.39
N ASP A 175 -10.67 8.82 10.11
CA ASP A 175 -10.99 7.75 9.18
C ASP A 175 -10.35 6.42 9.63
N TYR A 176 -9.05 6.44 9.93
CA TYR A 176 -8.34 5.25 10.40
C TYR A 176 -8.88 4.74 11.73
N LEU A 177 -9.06 5.64 12.71
CA LEU A 177 -9.49 5.31 14.07
C LEU A 177 -10.89 4.69 14.09
N ASN A 178 -11.78 5.14 13.20
CA ASN A 178 -13.17 4.69 13.12
C ASN A 178 -13.46 3.71 11.98
N HIS A 179 -12.42 3.33 11.22
CA HIS A 179 -12.48 2.47 10.04
C HIS A 179 -13.63 2.88 9.10
N ILE A 180 -13.63 4.14 8.63
CA ILE A 180 -14.73 4.70 7.84
C ILE A 180 -14.63 4.21 6.41
N THR A 181 -13.49 4.39 5.75
CA THR A 181 -13.26 3.92 4.38
C THR A 181 -12.49 2.61 4.35
N ARG A 182 -12.52 1.95 3.19
CA ARG A 182 -11.61 0.84 2.88
C ARG A 182 -10.17 1.35 2.95
N ASP A 183 -9.28 0.56 3.52
CA ASP A 183 -7.84 0.75 3.35
C ASP A 183 -7.37 -0.23 2.27
N ALA A 184 -7.09 0.29 1.07
CA ALA A 184 -6.57 -0.48 -0.05
C ALA A 184 -5.10 -0.11 -0.34
N SER A 185 -4.45 0.59 0.60
CA SER A 185 -3.10 1.12 0.37
C SER A 185 -2.08 0.02 0.08
N LEU A 186 -2.17 -1.14 0.75
CA LEU A 186 -1.29 -2.27 0.48
C LEU A 186 -1.55 -2.93 -0.88
N GLU A 187 -2.82 -3.24 -1.19
CA GLU A 187 -3.23 -3.83 -2.48
C GLU A 187 -2.86 -2.96 -3.68
N GLU A 188 -3.26 -1.69 -3.68
CA GLU A 188 -3.10 -0.83 -4.86
C GLU A 188 -1.62 -0.47 -5.10
N ILE A 189 -0.84 -0.27 -4.03
CA ILE A 189 0.61 -0.05 -4.14
C ILE A 189 1.32 -1.35 -4.54
N TRP A 190 0.82 -2.52 -4.13
CA TRP A 190 1.34 -3.80 -4.59
C TRP A 190 1.24 -3.94 -6.10
N HIS A 191 0.17 -3.50 -6.75
CA HIS A 191 0.09 -3.54 -8.21
C HIS A 191 1.23 -2.77 -8.89
N LEU A 192 1.61 -1.60 -8.35
CA LEU A 192 2.76 -0.84 -8.84
C LEU A 192 4.06 -1.66 -8.71
N VAL A 193 4.26 -2.28 -7.53
CA VAL A 193 5.45 -3.08 -7.21
C VAL A 193 5.53 -4.35 -8.06
N HIS A 194 4.38 -4.99 -8.26
CA HIS A 194 4.26 -6.19 -9.07
C HIS A 194 4.62 -5.91 -10.53
N ASP A 195 3.91 -4.98 -11.16
CA ASP A 195 4.00 -4.75 -12.61
C ASP A 195 5.32 -4.13 -13.05
N ASN A 196 5.95 -3.35 -12.17
CA ASN A 196 7.21 -2.66 -12.48
C ASN A 196 8.45 -3.29 -11.84
N GLY A 197 8.29 -4.33 -11.02
CA GLY A 197 9.39 -4.96 -10.30
C GLY A 197 9.27 -6.48 -10.28
N VAL A 198 8.41 -7.02 -9.40
CA VAL A 198 8.33 -8.46 -9.10
C VAL A 198 8.14 -9.30 -10.35
N LYS A 199 7.22 -8.91 -11.23
CA LYS A 199 6.92 -9.62 -12.49
C LYS A 199 8.13 -9.78 -13.41
N LEU A 200 9.11 -8.88 -13.29
CA LEU A 200 10.28 -8.83 -14.16
C LEU A 200 11.52 -9.50 -13.57
N VAL A 201 11.64 -9.56 -12.24
CA VAL A 201 12.88 -10.00 -11.57
C VAL A 201 12.70 -11.25 -10.71
N LEU A 202 11.46 -11.64 -10.41
CA LEU A 202 11.11 -12.81 -9.59
C LEU A 202 10.17 -13.79 -10.34
N PRO A 203 10.56 -14.34 -11.51
CA PRO A 203 9.70 -15.22 -12.29
C PRO A 203 9.23 -16.47 -11.51
N GLU A 204 10.06 -16.96 -10.58
CA GLU A 204 9.71 -18.06 -9.67
C GLU A 204 8.58 -17.70 -8.70
N MET A 205 8.53 -16.45 -8.21
CA MET A 205 7.43 -15.97 -7.36
C MET A 205 6.15 -15.87 -8.19
N ILE A 206 6.22 -15.38 -9.42
CA ILE A 206 5.07 -15.31 -10.34
C ILE A 206 4.49 -16.71 -10.60
N ALA A 207 5.34 -17.71 -10.82
CA ALA A 207 4.90 -19.09 -10.99
C ALA A 207 4.23 -19.64 -9.72
N GLU A 208 4.77 -19.35 -8.53
CA GLU A 208 4.15 -19.77 -7.27
C GLU A 208 2.81 -19.06 -7.01
N MET A 209 2.74 -17.74 -7.28
CA MET A 209 1.51 -16.95 -7.20
C MET A 209 0.42 -17.54 -8.07
N ARG A 210 0.75 -17.97 -9.31
CA ARG A 210 -0.20 -18.64 -10.21
C ARG A 210 -0.80 -19.90 -9.57
N VAL A 211 0.06 -20.78 -9.06
CA VAL A 211 -0.38 -22.04 -8.44
C VAL A 211 -1.27 -21.77 -7.22
N ALA A 212 -0.88 -20.85 -6.35
CA ALA A 212 -1.67 -20.50 -5.16
C ALA A 212 -3.01 -19.85 -5.53
N ASN A 213 -3.03 -18.94 -6.50
CA ASN A 213 -4.25 -18.33 -7.03
C ASN A 213 -5.22 -19.38 -7.57
N ASP A 214 -4.74 -20.33 -8.39
CA ASP A 214 -5.59 -21.32 -9.03
C ASP A 214 -6.22 -22.27 -7.99
N LEU A 215 -5.49 -22.60 -6.92
CA LEU A 215 -6.01 -23.34 -5.77
C LEU A 215 -7.06 -22.53 -5.00
N ALA A 216 -6.85 -21.24 -4.79
CA ALA A 216 -7.82 -20.37 -4.17
C ALA A 216 -9.10 -20.23 -5.03
N ALA A 217 -8.96 -20.15 -6.36
CA ALA A 217 -10.08 -20.05 -7.29
C ALA A 217 -10.99 -21.29 -7.22
N GLN A 218 -10.40 -22.49 -7.06
CA GLN A 218 -11.14 -23.73 -6.81
C GLN A 218 -11.97 -23.69 -5.52
N LYS A 219 -11.54 -22.92 -4.52
CA LYS A 219 -12.25 -22.71 -3.24
C LYS A 219 -13.27 -21.56 -3.28
N GLY A 220 -13.42 -20.89 -4.42
CA GLY A 220 -14.40 -19.81 -4.61
C GLY A 220 -13.82 -18.39 -4.67
N TRP A 221 -12.49 -18.21 -4.62
CA TRP A 221 -11.88 -16.91 -4.93
C TRP A 221 -12.22 -16.47 -6.36
N ARG A 222 -12.57 -15.19 -6.55
CA ARG A 222 -12.87 -14.59 -7.86
C ARG A 222 -12.18 -13.24 -8.02
N ALA A 223 -11.04 -13.23 -8.71
CA ALA A 223 -10.32 -12.01 -9.06
C ALA A 223 -11.13 -11.09 -9.99
N TRP A 224 -10.77 -9.81 -10.03
CA TRP A 224 -11.44 -8.81 -10.87
C TRP A 224 -10.43 -7.94 -11.65
N PRO A 225 -10.50 -7.90 -13.00
CA PRO A 225 -11.60 -8.33 -13.84
C PRO A 225 -11.52 -9.83 -14.12
N GLU A 226 -12.67 -10.48 -14.24
CA GLU A 226 -12.73 -11.94 -14.37
C GLU A 226 -12.23 -12.43 -15.73
N ASP A 227 -12.25 -11.57 -16.75
CA ASP A 227 -11.84 -11.82 -18.13
C ASP A 227 -10.35 -11.60 -18.41
N GLU A 228 -9.55 -11.24 -17.40
CA GLU A 228 -8.08 -11.07 -17.49
C GLU A 228 -7.34 -12.11 -16.62
N PRO A 229 -7.40 -13.42 -16.96
CA PRO A 229 -6.85 -14.49 -16.12
C PRO A 229 -5.36 -14.36 -15.85
N GLU A 230 -4.59 -13.76 -16.76
CA GLU A 230 -3.17 -13.50 -16.59
C GLU A 230 -2.87 -12.56 -15.40
N GLU A 231 -3.81 -11.69 -15.03
CA GLU A 231 -3.63 -10.75 -13.92
C GLU A 231 -4.19 -11.26 -12.58
N HIS A 232 -4.94 -12.37 -12.59
CA HIS A 232 -5.52 -12.93 -11.36
C HIS A 232 -4.52 -13.17 -10.21
N PRO A 233 -3.26 -13.61 -10.43
CA PRO A 233 -2.31 -13.77 -9.33
C PRO A 233 -1.84 -12.43 -8.74
N ASN A 234 -1.83 -11.36 -9.53
CA ASN A 234 -1.52 -10.01 -9.06
C ASN A 234 -2.58 -9.57 -8.06
N GLU A 235 -3.86 -9.67 -8.44
CA GLU A 235 -5.01 -9.41 -7.55
C GLU A 235 -5.01 -10.29 -6.32
N TYR A 236 -4.79 -11.59 -6.54
CA TYR A 236 -4.78 -12.55 -5.46
C TYR A 236 -3.76 -12.19 -4.40
N PHE A 237 -2.53 -11.80 -4.80
CA PHE A 237 -1.52 -11.39 -3.83
C PHE A 237 -1.86 -10.06 -3.14
N GLY A 238 -2.51 -9.12 -3.83
CA GLY A 238 -3.10 -7.92 -3.20
C GLY A 238 -4.09 -8.27 -2.10
N VAL A 239 -5.00 -9.21 -2.38
CA VAL A 239 -5.95 -9.74 -1.40
C VAL A 239 -5.26 -10.44 -0.23
N LEU A 240 -4.18 -11.18 -0.49
CA LEU A 240 -3.36 -11.77 0.56
C LEU A 240 -2.79 -10.69 1.49
N LEU A 241 -2.24 -9.60 0.94
CA LEU A 241 -1.67 -8.49 1.72
C LEU A 241 -2.69 -7.88 2.67
N ASP A 242 -3.85 -7.47 2.16
CA ASP A 242 -4.87 -6.83 2.99
C ASP A 242 -5.32 -7.73 4.14
N ASN A 243 -5.53 -9.03 3.86
CA ASN A 243 -5.96 -9.98 4.89
C ASN A 243 -4.82 -10.37 5.83
N TYR A 244 -3.59 -10.45 5.33
CA TYR A 244 -2.43 -10.73 6.17
C TYR A 244 -2.18 -9.60 7.16
N TYR A 245 -2.61 -8.36 6.93
CA TYR A 245 -2.55 -7.29 7.94
C TYR A 245 -3.93 -6.89 8.50
N ASP A 246 -4.89 -7.81 8.45
CA ASP A 246 -6.24 -7.68 9.02
C ASP A 246 -7.02 -6.42 8.58
N LEU A 247 -6.72 -5.87 7.39
CA LEU A 247 -7.40 -4.68 6.86
C LEU A 247 -8.89 -4.91 6.57
N TRP A 248 -9.31 -6.16 6.38
CA TRP A 248 -10.71 -6.56 6.16
C TRP A 248 -11.40 -7.18 7.38
N THR A 249 -10.72 -7.30 8.53
CA THR A 249 -11.35 -7.93 9.71
C THR A 249 -12.50 -7.07 10.23
N VAL A 250 -12.32 -5.76 10.18
CA VAL A 250 -13.40 -4.78 10.32
C VAL A 250 -13.88 -4.43 8.91
N LYS A 251 -15.19 -4.33 8.74
CA LYS A 251 -15.81 -3.95 7.46
C LYS A 251 -15.74 -2.43 7.27
N PRO A 252 -15.31 -1.93 6.10
CA PRO A 252 -15.41 -0.51 5.81
C PRO A 252 -16.87 -0.07 5.73
N LYS A 253 -17.13 1.19 6.08
CA LYS A 253 -18.46 1.80 5.98
C LYS A 253 -18.70 2.43 4.61
N LYS A 254 -17.63 2.88 3.94
CA LYS A 254 -17.67 3.54 2.64
C LYS A 254 -16.70 2.91 1.64
N TYR A 255 -17.14 2.83 0.38
CA TYR A 255 -16.35 2.50 -0.79
C TYR A 255 -16.60 3.54 -1.87
N GLU A 256 -15.54 4.09 -2.47
CA GLU A 256 -15.63 5.18 -3.46
C GLU A 256 -16.51 6.37 -2.99
N GLY A 257 -16.43 6.70 -1.69
CA GLY A 257 -17.19 7.78 -1.07
C GLY A 257 -18.67 7.47 -0.80
N LYS A 258 -19.16 6.27 -1.17
CA LYS A 258 -20.56 5.86 -1.02
C LYS A 258 -20.70 4.86 0.15
N PRO A 259 -21.80 4.92 0.93
CA PRO A 259 -22.08 3.90 1.94
C PRO A 259 -22.15 2.50 1.32
N ILE A 260 -21.57 1.52 2.00
CA ILE A 260 -21.65 0.11 1.62
C ILE A 260 -22.88 -0.50 2.30
N LYS A 261 -23.66 -1.29 1.56
CA LYS A 261 -24.76 -2.06 2.13
C LYS A 261 -24.22 -3.32 2.82
N ASP A 262 -24.81 -3.72 3.95
CA ASP A 262 -24.31 -4.86 4.72
C ASP A 262 -24.27 -6.17 3.92
N GLU A 263 -25.21 -6.38 2.99
CA GLU A 263 -25.27 -7.58 2.16
C GLU A 263 -24.11 -7.67 1.16
N ALA A 264 -23.47 -6.54 0.83
CA ALA A 264 -22.31 -6.50 -0.04
C ALA A 264 -21.02 -6.98 0.64
N LEU A 265 -21.04 -7.17 1.96
CA LEU A 265 -19.90 -7.61 2.77
C LEU A 265 -20.27 -8.85 3.59
N PRO A 266 -20.33 -10.05 3.00
CA PRO A 266 -20.64 -11.27 3.74
C PRO A 266 -19.69 -11.50 4.93
N GLU A 267 -20.22 -12.00 6.05
CA GLU A 267 -19.42 -12.19 7.27
C GLU A 267 -18.22 -13.11 7.03
N GLY A 268 -17.05 -12.68 7.49
CA GLY A 268 -15.83 -13.48 7.44
C GLY A 268 -15.15 -13.59 6.08
N THR A 269 -15.68 -12.89 5.07
CA THR A 269 -15.09 -12.73 3.74
C THR A 269 -14.37 -11.37 3.64
N SER A 270 -13.62 -11.17 2.56
CA SER A 270 -13.07 -9.86 2.18
C SER A 270 -13.37 -9.57 0.70
N HIS A 271 -13.04 -8.36 0.25
CA HIS A 271 -13.18 -7.95 -1.15
C HIS A 271 -14.59 -8.16 -1.68
N PHE A 272 -15.57 -7.66 -0.92
CA PHE A 272 -17.00 -7.75 -1.28
C PHE A 272 -17.50 -9.18 -1.47
N GLY A 273 -17.00 -10.12 -0.66
CA GLY A 273 -17.39 -11.53 -0.72
C GLY A 273 -16.63 -12.33 -1.76
N ARG A 274 -15.73 -11.72 -2.55
CA ARG A 274 -14.95 -12.43 -3.57
C ARG A 274 -13.90 -13.34 -2.98
N TYR A 275 -13.36 -13.02 -1.79
CA TYR A 275 -12.38 -13.85 -1.10
C TYR A 275 -12.92 -14.40 0.22
N PHE A 276 -12.73 -15.70 0.41
CA PHE A 276 -13.34 -16.47 1.50
C PHE A 276 -12.66 -16.30 2.87
N ALA A 277 -11.58 -15.52 2.97
CA ALA A 277 -10.94 -15.16 4.23
C ALA A 277 -10.93 -13.64 4.42
N GLY A 278 -11.34 -13.18 5.61
CA GLY A 278 -11.38 -11.76 6.00
C GLY A 278 -10.39 -11.34 7.09
N SER A 279 -9.43 -12.19 7.44
CA SER A 279 -8.42 -11.92 8.49
C SER A 279 -7.18 -12.80 8.32
N ARG A 280 -6.05 -12.44 8.95
CA ARG A 280 -4.80 -13.22 8.96
C ARG A 280 -5.05 -14.62 9.50
N ALA A 281 -5.83 -14.72 10.58
CA ALA A 281 -6.18 -16.00 11.19
C ALA A 281 -7.01 -16.88 10.24
N LYS A 282 -7.98 -16.29 9.52
CA LYS A 282 -8.78 -17.01 8.51
C LYS A 282 -7.95 -17.35 7.28
N LEU A 283 -7.07 -16.47 6.84
CA LEU A 283 -6.14 -16.69 5.73
C LEU A 283 -5.28 -17.92 6.02
N LYS A 284 -4.63 -17.98 7.19
CA LYS A 284 -3.83 -19.13 7.61
C LYS A 284 -4.60 -20.46 7.61
N LYS A 285 -5.88 -20.41 8.00
CA LYS A 285 -6.73 -21.60 8.13
C LYS A 285 -7.33 -22.07 6.80
N LEU A 286 -7.86 -21.14 6.01
CA LEU A 286 -8.67 -21.42 4.82
C LEU A 286 -7.83 -21.43 3.54
N ASP A 287 -6.74 -20.66 3.51
CA ASP A 287 -5.80 -20.58 2.40
C ASP A 287 -4.33 -20.69 2.85
N PRO A 288 -3.92 -21.85 3.39
CA PRO A 288 -2.56 -22.03 3.89
C PRO A 288 -1.49 -21.89 2.79
N GLN A 289 -1.81 -22.11 1.52
CA GLN A 289 -0.92 -21.87 0.40
C GLN A 289 -0.68 -20.37 0.19
N GLY A 290 -1.74 -19.57 0.15
CA GLY A 290 -1.63 -18.11 0.11
C GLY A 290 -0.87 -17.55 1.33
N TYR A 291 -1.18 -18.07 2.52
CA TYR A 291 -0.49 -17.68 3.76
C TYR A 291 1.02 -17.99 3.71
N ALA A 292 1.41 -19.18 3.24
CA ALA A 292 2.83 -19.54 3.10
C ALA A 292 3.54 -18.71 2.01
N LEU A 293 2.83 -18.37 0.93
CA LEU A 293 3.36 -17.54 -0.15
C LEU A 293 3.67 -16.11 0.34
N ILE A 294 2.75 -15.47 1.07
CA ILE A 294 2.98 -14.10 1.56
C ILE A 294 4.13 -14.04 2.58
N GLU A 295 4.32 -15.06 3.43
CA GLU A 295 5.46 -15.14 4.38
C GLU A 295 6.83 -15.25 3.68
N LYS A 296 6.86 -15.64 2.40
CA LYS A 296 8.10 -15.64 1.60
C LYS A 296 8.49 -14.25 1.10
N PHE A 297 7.60 -13.26 1.16
CA PHE A 297 7.83 -11.91 0.65
C PHE A 297 7.71 -10.82 1.73
N CYS A 298 6.79 -10.99 2.67
CA CYS A 298 6.46 -10.03 3.70
C CYS A 298 6.86 -10.51 5.10
N PRO A 299 7.33 -9.61 5.99
CA PRO A 299 7.49 -9.90 7.41
C PRO A 299 6.12 -9.99 8.10
N PRO A 300 6.02 -10.56 9.31
CA PRO A 300 4.74 -10.63 10.04
C PRO A 300 4.25 -9.27 10.58
N PHE A 301 5.08 -8.25 10.58
CA PHE A 301 4.74 -6.90 11.05
C PHE A 301 5.11 -5.85 10.01
N LEU A 302 4.30 -4.81 9.91
CA LEU A 302 4.59 -3.58 9.19
C LEU A 302 5.73 -2.85 9.91
N THR A 303 6.85 -2.66 9.19
CA THR A 303 8.10 -2.14 9.76
C THR A 303 8.37 -0.67 9.41
N TYR A 304 7.53 -0.02 8.60
CA TYR A 304 7.60 1.44 8.44
C TYR A 304 7.16 2.14 9.74
N THR A 305 7.56 3.40 9.90
CA THR A 305 7.12 4.22 11.04
C THR A 305 5.80 4.91 10.70
N ALA A 306 4.72 4.56 11.40
CA ALA A 306 3.45 5.27 11.29
C ALA A 306 3.57 6.62 12.02
N GLU A 307 3.53 7.72 11.27
CA GLU A 307 3.50 9.07 11.83
C GLU A 307 2.07 9.52 12.04
N LEU A 308 1.69 9.79 13.28
CA LEU A 308 0.34 10.29 13.57
C LEU A 308 0.23 11.79 13.25
N PRO A 309 -0.97 12.29 12.91
CA PRO A 309 -1.21 13.71 12.64
C PRO A 309 -0.74 14.60 13.79
N ALA A 310 -0.23 15.80 13.47
CA ALA A 310 0.28 16.74 14.49
C ALA A 310 -0.78 17.20 15.50
N SER A 311 -2.06 17.05 15.15
CA SER A 311 -3.22 17.34 15.99
C SER A 311 -3.73 16.13 16.77
N PHE A 312 -3.09 14.95 16.67
CA PHE A 312 -3.52 13.76 17.37
C PHE A 312 -3.44 13.98 18.89
N ARG A 313 -4.49 13.55 19.59
CA ARG A 313 -4.62 13.65 21.05
C ARG A 313 -5.11 12.31 21.59
N GLY A 314 -4.79 12.02 22.85
CA GLY A 314 -5.18 10.77 23.50
C GLY A 314 -4.18 9.64 23.22
N THR A 315 -4.65 8.40 23.21
CA THR A 315 -3.78 7.22 23.17
C THR A 315 -3.93 6.45 21.86
N PHE A 316 -2.82 6.25 21.15
CA PHE A 316 -2.75 5.32 20.02
C PHE A 316 -2.14 4.00 20.47
N SER A 317 -2.86 2.90 20.28
CA SER A 317 -2.46 1.57 20.76
C SER A 317 -2.13 0.63 19.60
N LEU A 318 -1.00 -0.05 19.70
CA LEU A 318 -0.66 -1.24 18.92
C LEU A 318 -1.14 -2.51 19.62
N GLN A 319 -1.43 -2.46 20.93
CA GLN A 319 -2.00 -3.60 21.63
C GLN A 319 -3.41 -3.88 21.11
N PHE A 320 -3.66 -5.15 20.74
CA PHE A 320 -4.96 -5.57 20.26
C PHE A 320 -6.02 -5.49 21.36
N ASP A 321 -7.08 -4.74 21.09
CA ASP A 321 -8.29 -4.66 21.90
C ASP A 321 -9.52 -4.76 20.97
N PRO A 322 -10.33 -5.83 21.03
CA PRO A 322 -11.49 -5.97 20.17
C PRO A 322 -12.56 -4.87 20.38
N GLN A 323 -12.51 -4.11 21.47
CA GLN A 323 -13.40 -2.95 21.69
C GLN A 323 -12.90 -1.68 21.01
N VAL A 324 -11.63 -1.64 20.58
CA VAL A 324 -11.02 -0.50 19.89
C VAL A 324 -10.77 -0.88 18.43
N ILE A 325 -11.68 -0.46 17.56
CA ILE A 325 -11.78 -0.86 16.15
C ILE A 325 -10.46 -0.80 15.38
N TYR A 326 -9.67 0.27 15.54
CA TYR A 326 -8.44 0.42 14.76
C TYR A 326 -7.34 -0.58 15.17
N THR A 327 -7.42 -1.17 16.36
CA THR A 327 -6.40 -2.11 16.85
C THR A 327 -6.39 -3.46 16.13
N PHE A 328 -7.43 -3.77 15.35
CA PHE A 328 -7.39 -4.88 14.41
C PHE A 328 -6.29 -4.68 13.35
N LYS A 329 -6.03 -3.43 12.94
CA LYS A 329 -5.01 -3.07 11.96
C LYS A 329 -3.69 -2.68 12.64
N SER A 330 -3.75 -1.78 13.62
CA SER A 330 -2.52 -1.23 14.25
C SER A 330 -1.71 -2.30 14.99
N ARG A 331 -2.31 -3.41 15.42
CA ARG A 331 -1.58 -4.55 16.01
C ARG A 331 -0.47 -5.13 15.15
N HIS A 332 -0.48 -4.84 13.86
CA HIS A 332 0.55 -5.28 12.94
C HIS A 332 1.67 -4.26 12.74
N LEU A 333 1.55 -3.05 13.27
CA LEU A 333 2.64 -2.07 13.29
C LEU A 333 3.65 -2.42 14.40
N ARG A 334 4.89 -1.99 14.21
CA ARG A 334 5.92 -1.98 15.28
C ARG A 334 6.43 -0.60 15.62
N ASN A 335 6.30 0.35 14.70
CA ASN A 335 6.95 1.66 14.82
C ASN A 335 5.89 2.75 14.69
N VAL A 336 5.81 3.62 15.70
CA VAL A 336 4.88 4.76 15.70
C VAL A 336 5.60 6.00 16.19
N LYS A 337 5.31 7.13 15.55
CA LYS A 337 5.82 8.44 15.92
C LYS A 337 4.67 9.41 16.09
N LEU A 338 4.60 10.06 17.26
CA LEU A 338 3.79 11.24 17.47
C LEU A 338 4.45 12.45 16.79
N THR A 339 3.63 13.37 16.28
CA THR A 339 4.11 14.65 15.74
C THR A 339 3.37 15.82 16.38
N GLY A 340 3.83 17.04 16.14
CA GLY A 340 3.22 18.24 16.73
C GLY A 340 3.59 18.46 18.20
N HIS A 341 2.75 19.22 18.90
CA HIS A 341 2.97 19.69 20.28
C HIS A 341 1.86 19.24 21.24
N GLU A 342 0.94 18.40 20.78
CA GLU A 342 -0.19 17.95 21.57
C GLU A 342 0.19 16.82 22.53
N ASP A 343 -0.34 16.86 23.75
CA ASP A 343 -0.23 15.74 24.69
C ASP A 343 -0.93 14.50 24.10
N ALA A 344 -0.15 13.46 23.85
CA ALA A 344 -0.59 12.20 23.27
C ALA A 344 0.27 11.04 23.78
N ASN A 345 -0.26 9.83 23.67
CA ASN A 345 0.32 8.63 24.27
C ASN A 345 0.43 7.51 23.24
N LEU A 346 1.43 6.65 23.43
CA LEU A 346 1.64 5.45 22.63
C LEU A 346 1.64 4.21 23.52
N ILE A 347 0.92 3.18 23.09
CA ILE A 347 0.97 1.83 23.69
C ILE A 347 1.48 0.85 22.63
N GLY A 348 2.54 0.11 22.95
CA GLY A 348 3.14 -0.94 22.14
C GLY A 348 2.35 -2.24 22.12
N ASN A 349 2.84 -3.23 21.37
CA ASN A 349 2.33 -4.60 21.34
C ASN A 349 3.40 -5.57 21.87
N ASP A 350 3.21 -6.88 21.64
CA ASP A 350 4.12 -7.92 22.14
C ASP A 350 5.38 -8.12 21.24
N ALA A 351 5.62 -7.27 20.24
CA ALA A 351 6.80 -7.30 19.39
C ALA A 351 7.74 -6.12 19.72
N ASP A 352 9.03 -6.21 19.35
CA ASP A 352 9.96 -5.11 19.64
C ASP A 352 9.54 -3.83 18.92
N ASN A 353 9.07 -2.85 19.68
CA ASN A 353 8.52 -1.60 19.16
C ASN A 353 9.53 -0.46 19.17
N ASN A 354 9.31 0.50 18.27
CA ASN A 354 9.94 1.81 18.32
C ASN A 354 8.85 2.88 18.51
N LEU A 355 8.73 3.41 19.72
CA LEU A 355 7.72 4.41 20.07
C LEU A 355 8.40 5.76 20.26
N ILE A 356 8.08 6.71 19.37
CA ILE A 356 8.67 8.05 19.36
C ILE A 356 7.59 9.06 19.76
N GLY A 357 7.86 9.83 20.81
CA GLY A 357 7.07 10.95 21.28
C GLY A 357 7.13 12.18 20.35
N ASN A 358 6.48 13.26 20.78
CA ASN A 358 6.42 14.55 20.13
C ASN A 358 6.88 15.66 21.08
N ALA A 359 6.51 16.91 20.84
CA ALA A 359 6.91 18.00 21.72
C ALA A 359 5.94 18.27 22.89
N GLY A 360 4.87 17.48 23.01
CA GLY A 360 3.96 17.49 24.16
C GLY A 360 4.44 16.53 25.25
N ASN A 361 3.69 16.41 26.34
CA ASN A 361 3.98 15.43 27.37
C ASN A 361 3.45 14.06 26.94
N ASN A 362 4.31 13.06 26.80
CA ASN A 362 3.90 11.75 26.32
C ASN A 362 3.95 10.67 27.39
N PHE A 363 2.94 9.81 27.40
CA PHE A 363 3.01 8.50 28.04
C PHE A 363 3.37 7.44 27.00
N LEU A 364 4.52 6.80 27.16
CA LEU A 364 5.03 5.76 26.29
C LEU A 364 5.08 4.45 27.06
N GLN A 365 4.26 3.49 26.67
CA GLN A 365 4.27 2.14 27.24
C GLN A 365 4.56 1.15 26.13
N GLY A 366 5.59 0.34 26.29
CA GLY A 366 5.86 -0.78 25.39
C GLY A 366 4.91 -1.94 25.62
N GLY A 367 5.36 -3.14 25.30
CA GLY A 367 4.65 -4.37 25.66
C GLY A 367 5.64 -5.44 26.09
N LYS A 368 5.77 -6.45 25.26
CA LYS A 368 6.85 -7.44 25.36
C LYS A 368 7.83 -7.18 24.23
N GLY A 369 9.02 -7.75 24.36
CA GLY A 369 10.08 -7.60 23.35
C GLY A 369 11.03 -6.46 23.68
N ASP A 370 11.96 -6.22 22.77
CA ASP A 370 13.06 -5.28 22.96
C ASP A 370 12.65 -3.86 22.52
N ASP A 371 11.78 -3.23 23.31
CA ASP A 371 11.20 -1.92 22.99
C ASP A 371 12.19 -0.76 23.08
N ARG A 372 12.03 0.24 22.21
CA ARG A 372 12.76 1.50 22.20
C ARG A 372 11.80 2.67 22.34
N PHE A 373 12.12 3.58 23.25
CA PHE A 373 11.37 4.81 23.50
C PHE A 373 12.24 6.03 23.24
N ASP A 374 11.67 7.04 22.61
CA ASP A 374 12.28 8.36 22.43
C ASP A 374 11.22 9.41 22.72
N GLY A 375 11.22 9.97 23.94
CA GLY A 375 10.20 10.93 24.41
C GLY A 375 10.15 12.25 23.65
N LYS A 376 11.27 12.65 23.03
CA LYS A 376 11.47 13.98 22.41
C LYS A 376 11.43 15.13 23.43
N GLU A 377 10.63 16.16 23.19
CA GLU A 377 10.55 17.33 24.09
C GLU A 377 9.37 17.11 25.06
N GLY A 378 9.20 17.99 26.05
CA GLY A 378 8.14 17.83 27.05
C GLY A 378 8.57 17.03 28.28
N ILE A 379 7.61 16.71 29.14
CA ILE A 379 7.81 15.89 30.34
C ILE A 379 7.17 14.53 30.11
N ASP A 380 7.99 13.57 29.72
CA ASP A 380 7.52 12.23 29.33
C ASP A 380 7.53 11.22 30.47
N CYS A 381 6.66 10.23 30.35
CA CYS A 381 6.62 9.06 31.19
C CYS A 381 6.77 7.80 30.34
N ALA A 382 7.89 7.10 30.53
CA ALA A 382 8.10 5.76 29.96
C ALA A 382 7.71 4.69 31.00
N VAL A 383 6.86 3.75 30.58
CA VAL A 383 6.46 2.60 31.40
C VAL A 383 7.10 1.34 30.87
N TYR A 384 7.88 0.72 31.75
CA TYR A 384 8.67 -0.48 31.50
C TYR A 384 8.05 -1.69 32.22
N SER A 385 8.05 -2.83 31.55
CA SER A 385 7.52 -4.11 32.02
C SER A 385 8.67 -5.08 32.32
N GLY A 386 9.26 -5.03 33.51
CA GLY A 386 10.38 -5.92 33.82
C GLY A 386 11.29 -5.42 34.92
N LYS A 387 12.50 -5.96 34.97
CA LYS A 387 13.53 -5.49 35.90
C LYS A 387 14.22 -4.25 35.34
N LYS A 388 14.55 -3.29 36.20
CA LYS A 388 15.23 -2.06 35.77
C LYS A 388 16.54 -2.34 35.02
N GLU A 389 17.27 -3.40 35.40
CA GLU A 389 18.55 -3.77 34.80
C GLU A 389 18.42 -4.31 33.35
N GLU A 390 17.20 -4.58 32.89
CA GLU A 390 16.92 -5.01 31.51
C GLU A 390 16.84 -3.81 30.54
N TYR A 391 16.92 -2.58 31.05
CA TYR A 391 16.75 -1.36 30.25
C TYR A 391 18.01 -0.49 30.22
N THR A 392 18.27 0.10 29.05
CA THR A 392 19.22 1.20 28.88
C THR A 392 18.43 2.51 28.86
N LEU A 393 18.73 3.42 29.79
CA LEU A 393 18.03 4.70 29.98
C LEU A 393 18.88 5.88 29.53
#